data_AF-A0A972GKY3-F1
#
_entry.id   AF-A0A972GKY3-F1
#
_cell.length_a   1.000
_cell.length_b   1.000
_cell.length_c   1.000
_cell.angle_alpha   90.00
_cell.angle_beta   90.00
_cell.angle_gamma   90.00
#
_symmetry.space_group_name_H-M   'P 1'
#
loop_
_entity.id
_entity.type
_entity.pdbx_description
1 polymer ?
#
loop_
_entity_poly.entity_id
_entity_poly.type
_entity_poly.pdbx_seq_one_letter_code
_entity_poly.pdbx_strand_id
1 'polypeptide(L)'
;MYVLALPEGTIKITESVPAMGEHWSNPQAGDLPTGPIFGVHDGKLVFLEYMIAQDDFIKGVNHTNLAGMKGVPSPAVVQVDIEFQKHGHEGFEVPHYDIHAYFITDEEQQKIK
;
A
#
# COMPACT_ATOMS: atom_id res chain seq x y z
N MET A 1 -18.38 3.33 13.49
CA MET A 1 -16.95 3.41 13.87
C MET A 1 -16.29 2.20 13.23
N TYR A 2 -15.34 2.39 12.32
CA TYR A 2 -14.59 1.27 11.73
C TYR A 2 -13.52 0.83 12.74
N VAL A 3 -13.54 -0.43 13.16
CA VAL A 3 -12.41 -1.03 13.89
C VAL A 3 -11.41 -1.47 12.85
N LEU A 4 -10.19 -0.96 12.89
CA LEU A 4 -9.13 -1.42 11.98
C LEU A 4 -8.83 -2.89 12.26
N ALA A 5 -8.98 -3.71 11.23
CA ALA A 5 -8.63 -5.12 11.23
C ALA A 5 -7.79 -5.39 9.99
N LEU A 6 -6.46 -5.42 10.16
CA LEU A 6 -5.55 -5.87 9.10
C LEU A 6 -5.64 -7.40 8.98
N PRO A 7 -5.34 -7.97 7.80
CA PRO A 7 -5.25 -9.41 7.63
C PRO A 7 -4.33 -10.08 8.66
N GLU A 8 -4.62 -11.36 8.98
CA GLU A 8 -3.80 -12.13 9.91
C GLU A 8 -2.35 -12.26 9.40
N GLY A 9 -1.38 -12.14 10.31
CA GLY A 9 0.04 -12.21 9.99
C GLY A 9 0.64 -10.90 9.45
N THR A 10 -0.16 -9.85 9.29
CA THR A 10 0.34 -8.51 8.96
C THR A 10 1.20 -7.96 10.10
N ILE A 11 2.41 -7.54 9.78
CA ILE A 11 3.39 -6.95 10.71
C ILE A 11 3.83 -5.57 10.21
N LYS A 12 4.29 -4.73 11.14
CA LYS A 12 4.89 -3.44 10.81
C LYS A 12 6.25 -3.65 10.15
N ILE A 13 6.46 -3.01 9.01
CA ILE A 13 7.70 -3.10 8.23
C ILE A 13 8.47 -1.77 8.21
N THR A 14 7.77 -0.64 8.38
CA THR A 14 8.38 0.69 8.43
C THR A 14 7.69 1.55 9.49
N GLU A 15 8.47 2.38 10.17
CA GLU A 15 7.97 3.43 11.06
C GLU A 15 7.14 4.48 10.29
N SER A 16 6.53 5.42 11.02
CA SER A 16 5.72 6.47 10.41
C SER A 16 6.54 7.32 9.42
N VAL A 17 6.04 7.45 8.20
CA VAL A 17 6.55 8.36 7.17
C VAL A 17 5.55 9.51 7.00
N PRO A 18 6.00 10.78 6.87
CA PRO A 18 5.11 11.92 6.64
C PRO A 18 4.18 11.66 5.45
N ALA A 19 2.91 12.07 5.59
CA ALA A 19 1.85 11.84 4.61
C ALA A 19 1.51 10.35 4.29
N MET A 20 2.08 9.38 5.01
CA MET A 20 1.82 7.95 4.75
C MET A 20 1.42 7.18 6.01
N GLY A 21 2.09 7.47 7.12
CA GLY A 21 1.96 6.70 8.36
C GLY A 21 2.91 5.51 8.39
N GLU A 22 2.63 4.58 9.29
CA GLU A 22 3.37 3.33 9.42
C GLU A 22 3.05 2.41 8.23
N HIS A 23 4.04 1.65 7.77
CA HIS A 23 3.82 0.66 6.73
C HIS A 23 3.75 -0.72 7.35
N TRP A 24 2.75 -1.48 6.94
CA TRP A 24 2.50 -2.84 7.40
C TRP A 24 2.34 -3.77 6.19
N SER A 25 2.72 -5.04 6.30
CA SER A 25 2.51 -6.06 5.24
C SER A 25 2.62 -7.47 5.84
N ASN A 26 2.28 -8.53 5.10
CA ASN A 26 2.53 -9.92 5.50
C ASN A 26 3.62 -10.58 4.63
N PRO A 27 4.91 -10.44 4.99
CA PRO A 27 6.00 -11.05 4.22
C PRO A 27 5.93 -12.58 4.16
N GLN A 28 5.33 -13.23 5.18
CA GLN A 28 5.21 -14.69 5.21
C GLN A 28 4.17 -15.21 4.21
N ALA A 29 3.22 -14.37 3.81
CA ALA A 29 2.26 -14.67 2.74
C ALA A 29 2.83 -14.42 1.33
N GLY A 30 4.05 -13.86 1.21
CA GLY A 30 4.65 -13.51 -0.06
C GLY A 30 4.17 -12.18 -0.65
N ASP A 31 3.62 -11.29 0.18
CA ASP A 31 3.12 -9.98 -0.25
C ASP A 31 4.25 -9.13 -0.85
N LEU A 32 5.45 -9.13 -0.25
CA LEU A 32 6.56 -8.30 -0.70
C LEU A 32 7.39 -8.97 -1.82
N PRO A 33 7.85 -8.20 -2.83
CA PRO A 33 7.82 -6.73 -2.90
C PRO A 33 6.55 -6.14 -3.55
N THR A 34 5.68 -6.93 -4.18
CA THR A 34 4.55 -6.38 -4.96
C THR A 34 3.48 -5.66 -4.12
N GLY A 35 3.33 -6.03 -2.85
CA GLY A 35 2.25 -5.61 -1.96
C GLY A 35 1.16 -6.69 -1.76
N PRO A 36 0.16 -6.42 -0.92
CA PRO A 36 -0.19 -5.09 -0.40
C PRO A 36 0.76 -4.59 0.68
N ILE A 37 1.01 -3.29 0.65
CA ILE A 37 1.47 -2.54 1.82
C ILE A 37 0.29 -1.74 2.36
N PHE A 38 0.08 -1.79 3.67
CA PHE A 38 -0.99 -1.08 4.38
C PHE A 38 -0.39 0.14 5.07
N GLY A 39 -0.80 1.34 4.66
CA GLY A 39 -0.51 2.57 5.39
C GLY A 39 -1.43 2.69 6.60
N VAL A 40 -0.86 2.87 7.80
CA VAL A 40 -1.62 2.96 9.05
C VAL A 40 -1.20 4.18 9.86
N HIS A 41 -2.18 4.96 10.31
CA HIS A 41 -1.95 6.09 11.20
C HIS A 41 -3.05 6.17 12.25
N ASP A 42 -2.67 6.31 13.53
CA ASP A 42 -3.59 6.38 14.68
C ASP A 42 -4.67 5.28 14.68
N GLY A 43 -4.27 4.05 14.32
CA GLY A 43 -5.17 2.91 14.25
C GLY A 43 -6.22 3.00 13.13
N LYS A 44 -5.98 3.80 12.09
CA LYS A 44 -6.81 3.88 10.88
C LYS A 44 -6.01 3.44 9.66
N LEU A 45 -6.70 2.78 8.71
CA LEU A 45 -6.13 2.47 7.40
C LEU A 45 -6.11 3.75 6.56
N VAL A 46 -4.93 4.15 6.11
CA VAL A 46 -4.66 5.32 5.28
C VAL A 46 -4.73 4.96 3.81
N PHE A 47 -3.98 3.92 3.39
CA PHE A 47 -3.96 3.43 2.01
C PHE A 47 -3.65 1.94 1.91
N LEU A 48 -3.90 1.38 0.73
CA LEU A 48 -3.20 0.20 0.22
C LEU A 48 -2.24 0.62 -0.89
N GLU A 49 -1.06 0.02 -0.93
CA GLU A 49 -0.03 0.27 -1.94
C GLU A 49 0.38 -1.04 -2.61
N TYR A 50 0.54 -0.97 -3.93
CA TYR A 50 1.14 -2.03 -4.73
C TYR A 50 2.24 -1.44 -5.60
N MET A 51 3.38 -2.13 -5.61
CA MET A 51 4.52 -1.76 -6.42
C MET A 51 4.59 -2.69 -7.64
N ILE A 52 4.27 -2.18 -8.83
CA ILE A 52 4.25 -2.96 -10.08
C ILE A 52 5.40 -2.51 -10.98
N ALA A 53 6.29 -3.43 -11.34
CA ALA A 53 7.44 -3.10 -12.19
C ALA A 53 6.99 -2.55 -13.55
N GLN A 54 7.67 -1.53 -14.05
CA GLN A 54 7.42 -1.01 -15.40
C GLN A 54 7.60 -2.11 -16.45
N ASP A 55 8.57 -3.00 -16.25
CA ASP A 55 8.90 -4.10 -17.13
C ASP A 55 7.76 -5.14 -17.22
N ASP A 56 6.98 -5.33 -16.14
CA ASP A 56 5.80 -6.20 -16.14
C ASP A 56 4.74 -5.67 -17.10
N PHE A 57 4.49 -4.35 -17.11
CA PHE A 57 3.59 -3.71 -18.07
C PHE A 57 4.10 -3.84 -19.51
N ILE A 58 5.41 -3.67 -19.75
CA ILE A 58 6.01 -3.82 -21.09
C ILE A 58 5.86 -5.25 -21.62
N LYS A 59 5.99 -6.24 -20.73
CA LYS A 59 5.88 -7.67 -21.05
C LYS A 59 4.44 -8.18 -21.12
N GLY A 60 3.46 -7.36 -20.77
CA GLY A 60 2.05 -7.77 -20.72
C GLY A 60 1.77 -8.77 -19.60
N VAL A 61 2.50 -8.69 -18.48
CA VAL A 61 2.26 -9.52 -17.29
C VAL A 61 0.95 -9.10 -16.64
N ASN A 62 0.14 -10.09 -16.27
CA ASN A 62 -1.11 -9.86 -15.56
C ASN A 62 -0.87 -9.89 -14.05
N HIS A 63 -1.28 -8.83 -13.35
CA HIS A 63 -1.40 -8.81 -11.89
C HIS A 63 -2.89 -8.87 -11.53
N THR A 64 -3.34 -10.00 -10.99
CA THR A 64 -4.77 -10.25 -10.75
C THR A 64 -4.99 -10.79 -9.34
N ASN A 65 -6.13 -10.43 -8.73
CA ASN A 65 -6.50 -10.86 -7.38
C ASN A 65 -5.36 -10.65 -6.36
N LEU A 66 -4.71 -9.47 -6.42
CA LEU A 66 -3.73 -9.05 -5.42
C LEU A 66 -4.37 -9.07 -4.03
N ALA A 67 -3.61 -9.49 -3.03
CA ALA A 67 -4.05 -9.49 -1.64
C ALA A 67 -4.33 -8.05 -1.18
N GLY A 68 -5.01 -7.87 -0.04
CA GLY A 68 -5.44 -6.57 0.44
C GLY A 68 -6.46 -6.75 1.55
N MET A 69 -7.56 -6.00 1.52
CA MET A 69 -8.64 -6.12 2.52
C MET A 69 -9.62 -7.28 2.24
N LYS A 70 -9.19 -8.33 1.51
CA LYS A 70 -10.06 -9.46 1.17
C LYS A 70 -10.42 -10.24 2.43
N GLY A 71 -11.72 -10.35 2.71
CA GLY A 71 -12.23 -11.09 3.88
C GLY A 71 -12.23 -10.30 5.19
N VAL A 72 -11.84 -9.02 5.17
CA VAL A 72 -11.91 -8.11 6.32
C VAL A 72 -12.67 -6.83 5.94
N PRO A 73 -13.23 -6.08 6.90
CA PRO A 73 -13.87 -4.80 6.60
C PRO A 73 -12.89 -3.80 5.98
N SER A 74 -13.31 -3.12 4.91
CA SER A 74 -12.53 -2.07 4.25
C SER A 74 -13.34 -0.77 4.19
N PRO A 75 -12.73 0.39 4.49
CA PRO A 75 -13.34 1.69 4.22
C PRO A 75 -13.47 1.93 2.70
N ALA A 76 -14.27 2.92 2.32
CA ALA A 76 -14.41 3.30 0.91
C ALA A 76 -13.13 3.98 0.41
N VAL A 77 -12.72 3.65 -0.81
CA VAL A 77 -11.62 4.35 -1.49
C VAL A 77 -12.06 5.78 -1.81
N VAL A 78 -11.23 6.75 -1.42
CA VAL A 78 -11.44 8.19 -1.62
C VAL A 78 -10.67 8.67 -2.86
N GLN A 79 -9.44 8.17 -3.04
CA GLN A 79 -8.51 8.57 -4.11
C GLN A 79 -7.65 7.39 -4.55
N VAL A 80 -7.19 7.41 -5.80
CA VAL A 80 -6.20 6.47 -6.32
C VAL A 80 -5.09 7.26 -6.99
N ASP A 81 -3.86 7.00 -6.59
CA ASP A 81 -2.66 7.57 -7.18
C ASP A 81 -1.85 6.47 -7.90
N ILE A 82 -1.21 6.85 -8.99
CA ILE A 82 -0.35 5.97 -9.79
C ILE A 82 0.92 6.76 -10.11
N GLU A 83 2.00 6.46 -9.41
CA GLU A 83 3.20 7.29 -9.39
C GLU A 83 4.39 6.53 -9.97
N PHE A 84 5.04 7.09 -10.99
CA PHE A 84 6.18 6.43 -11.61
C PHE A 84 7.48 6.70 -10.84
N GLN A 85 7.99 5.66 -10.19
CA GLN A 85 9.31 5.66 -9.55
C GLN A 85 10.38 5.27 -10.55
N LYS A 86 10.84 6.24 -11.36
CA LYS A 86 11.80 6.01 -12.45
C LYS A 86 13.08 5.25 -12.04
N HIS A 87 13.52 5.43 -10.80
CA HIS A 87 14.75 4.82 -10.28
C HIS A 87 14.50 3.80 -9.16
N GLY A 88 13.23 3.50 -8.86
CA GLY A 88 12.84 2.78 -7.65
C GLY A 88 13.17 3.53 -6.36
N HIS A 89 12.96 2.87 -5.23
CA HIS A 89 13.34 3.34 -3.90
C HIS A 89 13.69 2.14 -3.00
N GLU A 90 14.14 2.40 -1.77
CA GLU A 90 14.43 1.35 -0.79
C GLU A 90 13.22 0.41 -0.65
N GLY A 91 13.46 -0.91 -0.73
CA GLY A 91 12.41 -1.93 -0.74
C GLY A 91 12.01 -2.41 -2.14
N PHE A 92 12.17 -1.59 -3.18
CA PHE A 92 11.94 -2.00 -4.57
C PHE A 92 12.76 -1.15 -5.57
N GLU A 93 13.97 -1.62 -5.87
CA GLU A 93 15.01 -0.82 -6.54
C GLU A 93 15.02 -0.92 -8.08
N VAL A 94 13.86 -1.17 -8.68
CA VAL A 94 13.67 -1.18 -10.15
C VAL A 94 12.67 -0.11 -10.56
N PRO A 95 12.65 0.37 -11.80
CA PRO A 95 11.60 1.27 -12.26
C PRO A 95 10.23 0.62 -12.09
N HIS A 96 9.34 1.26 -11.33
CA HIS A 96 8.02 0.73 -11.02
C HIS A 96 7.00 1.84 -10.89
N TYR A 97 5.74 1.44 -10.78
CA TYR A 97 4.65 2.31 -10.37
C TYR A 97 4.22 1.94 -8.96
N ASP A 98 4.18 2.93 -8.08
CA ASP A 98 3.43 2.82 -6.85
C ASP A 98 1.97 3.10 -7.17
N ILE A 99 1.09 2.21 -6.73
CA ILE A 99 -0.34 2.31 -6.95
C ILE A 99 -0.99 2.36 -5.58
N HIS A 100 -1.37 3.56 -5.15
CA HIS A 100 -2.02 3.78 -3.86
C HIS A 100 -3.52 3.88 -4.03
N ALA A 101 -4.26 3.13 -3.22
CA ALA A 101 -5.69 3.35 -3.00
C ALA A 101 -5.87 3.95 -1.60
N TYR A 102 -6.15 5.25 -1.53
CA TYR A 102 -6.33 5.99 -0.29
C TYR A 102 -7.76 5.89 0.24
N PHE A 103 -7.89 5.81 1.56
CA PHE A 103 -9.16 5.73 2.29
C PHE A 103 -9.47 6.97 3.13
N ILE A 104 -8.57 7.95 3.09
CA ILE A 104 -8.71 9.26 3.72
C ILE A 104 -8.57 10.35 2.65
N THR A 105 -8.95 11.57 2.99
CA THR A 105 -8.75 12.72 2.09
C THR A 105 -7.28 13.14 2.04
N ASP A 106 -6.86 13.80 0.95
CA ASP A 106 -5.53 14.43 0.86
C ASP A 106 -5.30 15.42 2.02
N GLU A 107 -6.31 16.18 2.43
CA GLU A 107 -6.19 17.09 3.59
C GLU A 107 -5.85 16.35 4.89
N GLU A 108 -6.40 15.15 5.11
CA GLU A 108 -6.06 14.30 6.24
C GLU A 108 -4.67 13.68 6.08
N GLN A 109 -4.31 13.26 4.86
CA GLN A 109 -3.00 12.73 4.52
C GLN A 109 -1.89 13.71 4.87
N GLN A 110 -1.99 14.97 4.43
CA GLN A 110 -0.98 16.01 4.68
C GLN A 110 -0.82 16.39 6.17
N LYS A 111 -1.73 15.94 7.05
CA LYS A 111 -1.62 16.14 8.50
C LYS A 111 -0.81 15.06 9.21
N ILE A 112 -0.53 13.93 8.54
CA ILE A 112 0.29 12.85 9.07
C ILE A 112 1.76 13.29 9.08
N LYS A 113 2.42 13.17 10.24
CA LYS A 113 3.79 13.62 10.47
C LYS A 113 4.73 12.47 10.77
#